data_AF-A0A1F5PY42-F1
#
_entry.id   AF-A0A1F5PY42-F1
#
_cell.length_a   1.000
_cell.length_b   1.000
_cell.length_c   1.000
_cell.angle_alpha   90.00
_cell.angle_beta   90.00
_cell.angle_gamma   90.00
#
_symmetry.space_group_name_H-M   'P 1'
#
loop_
_entity.id
_entity.type
_entity.pdbx_description
1 polymer ?
#
loop_
_entity_poly.entity_id
_entity_poly.type
_entity_poly.pdbx_seq_one_letter_code
_entity_poly.pdbx_strand_id
1 'polypeptide(L)'
;MFYILLSIVVLTLVLWVINQWIKNVLCPVCSATVITWVAVLVLYYLSQPVNTLFLTILISVSLGAIIEKYGHKFSWHWKLIMVLLNAPAIYFLMQKDLTKAVTLALVSVVLTWFMSRLKVNKREAKDDRFKQCC
;
A
#
# COMPACT_ATOMS: atom_id res chain seq x y z
N MET A 1 -3.70 -2.35 -21.00
CA MET A 1 -3.31 -3.13 -19.80
C MET A 1 -1.86 -3.59 -19.85
N PHE A 2 -1.41 -4.26 -20.92
CA PHE A 2 -0.03 -4.79 -21.01
C PHE A 2 1.07 -3.71 -20.89
N TYR A 3 0.88 -2.56 -21.54
CA TYR A 3 1.83 -1.44 -21.49
C TYR A 3 2.09 -0.89 -20.08
N ILE A 4 1.10 -0.96 -19.18
CA ILE A 4 1.24 -0.44 -17.81
C ILE A 4 1.93 -1.47 -16.91
N LEU A 5 1.66 -2.76 -17.11
CA LEU A 5 2.44 -3.82 -16.46
C LEU A 5 3.90 -3.78 -16.90
N LEU A 6 4.13 -3.58 -18.20
CA LEU A 6 5.47 -3.45 -18.75
C LEU A 6 6.18 -2.19 -18.24
N SER A 7 5.46 -1.07 -18.08
CA SER A 7 6.04 0.14 -17.48
C SER A 7 6.42 -0.07 -16.03
N ILE A 8 5.63 -0.78 -15.22
CA ILE A 8 5.98 -1.13 -13.84
C ILE A 8 7.24 -1.98 -13.81
N VAL A 9 7.35 -3.01 -14.65
CA VAL A 9 8.52 -3.88 -14.69
C VAL A 9 9.78 -3.09 -15.08
N VAL A 10 9.68 -2.23 -16.09
CA VAL A 10 10.79 -1.38 -16.53
C VAL A 10 11.18 -0.37 -15.45
N LEU A 11 10.21 0.31 -14.83
CA LEU A 11 10.47 1.23 -13.70
C LEU A 11 11.10 0.50 -12.50
N THR A 12 10.64 -0.71 -12.21
CA THR A 12 11.17 -1.52 -11.12
C THR A 12 12.63 -1.92 -11.40
N LEU A 13 12.95 -2.31 -12.64
CA LEU A 13 14.32 -2.60 -13.06
C LEU A 13 15.22 -1.37 -12.96
N VAL A 14 14.76 -0.22 -13.46
CA VAL A 14 15.50 1.05 -13.42
C VAL A 14 15.76 1.47 -11.97
N LEU A 15 14.73 1.43 -11.12
CA LEU A 15 14.85 1.78 -9.71
C LEU A 15 15.69 0.76 -8.93
N TRP A 16 15.69 -0.51 -9.32
CA TRP A 16 16.55 -1.53 -8.74
C TRP A 16 18.03 -1.25 -9.04
N VAL A 17 18.36 -0.86 -10.29
CA VAL A 17 19.71 -0.42 -10.68
C VAL A 17 20.12 0.86 -9.94
N ILE A 18 19.22 1.83 -9.79
CA ILE A 18 19.50 3.06 -9.03
C ILE A 18 19.68 2.76 -7.53
N ASN A 19 18.90 1.83 -6.97
CA ASN A 19 18.98 1.48 -5.54
C ASN A 19 20.30 0.77 -5.18
N GLN A 20 20.87 -0.01 -6.11
CA GLN A 20 22.23 -0.55 -5.99
C GLN A 20 23.27 0.56 -5.79
N TRP A 21 23.05 1.77 -6.33
CA TRP A 21 23.98 2.88 -6.24
C TRP A 21 23.78 3.78 -5.00
N ILE A 22 22.58 3.80 -4.41
CA ILE A 22 22.18 4.79 -3.38
C ILE A 22 22.20 4.22 -1.93
N LYS A 23 22.74 3.02 -1.69
CA LYS A 23 22.80 2.40 -0.33
C LYS A 23 21.41 2.24 0.32
N ASN A 24 20.51 1.47 -0.30
CA ASN A 24 19.35 0.82 0.36
C ASN A 24 18.43 1.74 1.20
N VAL A 25 18.26 3.01 0.85
CA VAL A 25 17.39 3.92 1.62
C VAL A 25 15.91 3.63 1.37
N LEU A 26 15.56 3.09 0.20
CA LEU A 26 14.18 2.86 -0.25
C LEU A 26 14.03 1.55 -1.03
N CYS A 27 12.94 0.83 -0.77
CA CYS A 27 12.60 -0.39 -1.47
C CYS A 27 12.19 -0.06 -2.92
N PRO A 28 12.92 -0.53 -3.95
CA PRO A 28 12.72 -0.11 -5.34
C PRO A 28 11.33 -0.47 -5.88
N VAL A 29 10.73 -1.55 -5.37
CA VAL A 29 9.35 -1.95 -5.70
C VAL A 29 8.32 -0.98 -5.09
N CYS A 30 8.56 -0.50 -3.87
CA CYS A 30 7.66 0.43 -3.19
C CYS A 30 7.71 1.84 -3.83
N SER A 31 8.89 2.30 -4.24
CA SER A 31 9.01 3.58 -4.96
C SER A 31 8.42 3.47 -6.37
N ALA A 32 8.67 2.37 -7.08
CA ALA A 32 8.10 2.13 -8.42
C ALA A 32 6.57 2.11 -8.39
N THR A 33 5.97 1.41 -7.42
CA THR A 33 4.51 1.36 -7.25
C THR A 33 3.94 2.74 -6.93
N VAL A 34 4.58 3.51 -6.04
CA VAL A 34 4.15 4.89 -5.72
C VAL A 34 4.19 5.80 -6.93
N ILE A 35 5.30 5.82 -7.66
CA ILE A 35 5.45 6.63 -8.86
C ILE A 35 4.39 6.24 -9.90
N THR A 36 4.16 4.93 -10.07
CA THR A 36 3.22 4.43 -11.07
C THR A 36 1.79 4.83 -10.72
N TRP A 37 1.33 4.62 -9.50
CA TRP A 37 -0.06 4.99 -9.17
C TRP A 37 -0.26 6.50 -9.14
N VAL A 38 0.73 7.30 -8.74
CA VAL A 38 0.66 8.77 -8.85
C VAL A 38 0.51 9.20 -10.31
N ALA A 39 1.30 8.65 -11.23
CA ALA A 39 1.18 8.94 -12.66
C ALA A 39 -0.20 8.52 -13.21
N VAL A 40 -0.69 7.34 -12.82
CA VAL A 40 -2.01 6.84 -13.21
C VAL A 40 -3.14 7.71 -12.63
N LEU A 41 -2.98 8.25 -11.43
CA LEU A 41 -3.94 9.15 -10.79
C LEU A 41 -4.00 10.52 -11.49
N VAL A 42 -2.86 11.04 -11.94
CA VAL A 42 -2.81 12.24 -12.81
C VAL A 42 -3.55 11.98 -14.13
N LEU A 43 -3.31 10.84 -14.77
CA LEU A 43 -4.04 10.46 -16.00
C LEU A 43 -5.54 10.28 -15.76
N TYR A 44 -5.94 9.75 -14.61
CA TYR A 44 -7.34 9.65 -14.21
C TYR A 44 -7.99 11.04 -14.06
N TYR A 45 -7.28 12.02 -13.49
CA TYR A 45 -7.78 13.40 -13.40
C TYR A 45 -7.93 14.08 -14.78
N LEU A 46 -7.06 13.73 -15.73
CA LEU A 46 -7.14 14.12 -17.14
C LEU A 46 -8.25 13.39 -17.92
N SER A 47 -9.14 12.67 -17.24
CA SER A 47 -10.26 11.91 -17.83
C SER A 47 -9.84 10.86 -18.86
N GLN A 48 -8.61 10.35 -18.77
CA GLN A 48 -8.17 9.24 -19.60
C GLN A 48 -8.84 7.93 -19.13
N PRO A 49 -9.11 6.98 -20.04
CA PRO A 49 -9.70 5.68 -19.70
C PRO A 49 -8.69 4.83 -18.91
N VAL A 50 -8.73 4.97 -17.59
CA VAL A 50 -7.86 4.25 -16.65
C VAL A 50 -8.69 3.20 -15.91
N ASN A 51 -8.14 1.99 -15.79
CA ASN A 51 -8.77 0.93 -15.02
C ASN A 51 -8.63 1.21 -13.51
N THR A 52 -9.75 1.51 -12.84
CA THR A 52 -9.81 1.83 -11.40
C THR A 52 -9.40 0.65 -10.52
N LEU A 53 -9.63 -0.60 -10.96
CA LEU A 53 -9.15 -1.79 -10.24
C LEU A 53 -7.63 -1.83 -10.18
N PHE A 54 -6.98 -1.50 -11.29
CA PHE A 54 -5.53 -1.49 -11.35
C PHE A 54 -4.94 -0.44 -10.41
N LEU A 55 -5.48 0.78 -10.45
CA LEU A 55 -5.07 1.86 -9.54
C LEU A 55 -5.27 1.46 -8.06
N THR A 56 -6.40 0.82 -7.74
CA THR A 56 -6.70 0.31 -6.41
C THR A 56 -5.66 -0.70 -5.93
N ILE A 57 -5.29 -1.66 -6.77
CA ILE A 57 -4.29 -2.69 -6.43
C ILE A 57 -2.94 -2.02 -6.13
N LEU A 58 -2.48 -1.07 -6.96
CA LEU A 58 -1.20 -0.41 -6.70
C LEU A 58 -1.19 0.35 -5.38
N ILE A 59 -2.24 1.14 -5.10
CA ILE A 59 -2.34 1.90 -3.85
C ILE A 59 -2.39 0.93 -2.66
N SER A 60 -3.11 -0.19 -2.78
CA SER A 60 -3.22 -1.21 -1.74
C SER A 60 -1.88 -1.89 -1.44
N VAL A 61 -1.08 -2.20 -2.46
CA VAL A 61 0.28 -2.76 -2.30
C VAL A 61 1.19 -1.76 -1.59
N SER A 62 1.14 -0.48 -1.97
CA SER A 62 1.92 0.57 -1.28
C SER A 62 1.51 0.73 0.18
N LEU A 63 0.21 0.62 0.50
CA LEU A 63 -0.28 0.63 1.88
C LEU A 63 0.21 -0.57 2.68
N GLY A 64 0.27 -1.76 2.07
CA GLY A 64 0.85 -2.94 2.71
C GLY A 64 2.28 -2.68 3.19
N ALA A 65 3.12 -2.10 2.33
CA ALA A 65 4.48 -1.73 2.68
C ALA A 65 4.58 -0.65 3.77
N ILE A 66 3.65 0.32 3.79
CA ILE A 66 3.57 1.34 4.85
C ILE A 66 3.17 0.70 6.19
N ILE A 67 2.15 -0.16 6.18
CA ILE A 67 1.68 -0.91 7.35
C ILE A 67 2.82 -1.77 7.91
N GLU A 68 3.64 -2.34 7.05
CA GLU A 68 4.80 -3.11 7.44
C GLU A 68 5.87 -2.26 8.13
N LYS A 69 6.27 -1.15 7.50
CA LYS A 69 7.32 -0.24 8.00
C LYS A 69 6.93 0.45 9.30
N TYR A 70 5.70 0.93 9.40
CA TYR A 70 5.23 1.72 10.56
C TYR A 70 4.46 0.89 11.59
N GLY A 71 3.94 -0.28 11.21
CA GLY A 71 3.12 -1.15 12.06
C GLY A 71 3.91 -2.14 12.91
N HIS A 72 5.21 -1.92 13.16
CA HIS A 72 6.05 -2.79 13.98
C HIS A 72 5.53 -3.02 15.41
N LYS A 73 4.64 -2.16 15.91
CA LYS A 73 3.99 -2.28 17.23
C LYS A 73 2.76 -3.18 17.24
N PHE A 74 2.25 -3.55 16.07
CA PHE A 74 0.98 -4.27 15.92
C PHE A 74 1.22 -5.73 15.50
N SER A 75 0.35 -6.62 15.96
CA SER A 75 0.41 -8.06 15.63
C SER A 75 0.14 -8.30 14.14
N TRP A 76 0.63 -9.43 13.63
CA TRP A 76 0.40 -9.88 12.26
C TRP A 76 -1.07 -9.83 11.83
N HIS A 77 -1.97 -10.27 12.70
CA HIS A 77 -3.41 -10.29 12.45
C HIS A 77 -3.95 -8.89 12.15
N TRP A 78 -3.46 -7.88 12.86
CA TRP A 78 -3.86 -6.49 12.62
C TRP A 78 -3.38 -6.00 11.25
N LYS A 79 -2.14 -6.32 10.86
CA LYS A 79 -1.60 -5.96 9.54
C LYS A 79 -2.44 -6.56 8.41
N LEU A 80 -2.81 -7.84 8.54
CA LEU A 80 -3.61 -8.55 7.55
C LEU A 80 -5.04 -7.99 7.45
N ILE A 81 -5.69 -7.74 8.60
CA ILE A 81 -7.01 -7.09 8.65
C ILE A 81 -6.92 -5.70 7.99
N MET A 82 -5.86 -4.94 8.26
CA MET A 82 -5.68 -3.61 7.68
C MET A 82 -5.53 -3.61 6.17
N VAL A 83 -4.76 -4.54 5.61
CA VAL A 83 -4.63 -4.66 4.15
C VAL A 83 -5.98 -5.04 3.53
N LEU A 84 -6.68 -6.01 4.13
CA LEU A 84 -8.00 -6.45 3.68
C LEU A 84 -9.08 -5.38 3.78
N LEU A 85 -9.01 -4.48 4.77
CA LEU A 85 -10.01 -3.42 4.95
C LEU A 85 -9.71 -2.19 4.08
N ASN A 86 -8.44 -1.84 3.90
CA ASN A 86 -8.05 -0.66 3.13
C ASN A 86 -8.20 -0.85 1.61
N ALA A 87 -7.96 -2.06 1.10
CA ALA A 87 -8.14 -2.35 -0.34
C ALA A 87 -9.57 -2.03 -0.85
N PRO A 88 -10.66 -2.54 -0.24
CA PRO A 88 -12.01 -2.19 -0.64
C PRO A 88 -12.35 -0.72 -0.33
N ALA A 89 -11.79 -0.11 0.71
CA ALA A 89 -12.00 1.32 1.00
C ALA A 89 -11.49 2.20 -0.15
N ILE A 90 -10.31 1.89 -0.70
CA ILE A 90 -9.74 2.58 -1.87
C ILE A 90 -10.57 2.30 -3.12
N TYR A 91 -11.06 1.07 -3.28
CA TYR A 91 -11.91 0.73 -4.42
C TYR A 91 -13.18 1.59 -4.44
N PHE A 92 -13.88 1.70 -3.31
CA PHE A 92 -15.07 2.54 -3.21
C PHE A 92 -14.76 4.02 -3.36
N LEU A 93 -13.59 4.47 -2.89
CA LEU A 93 -13.12 5.84 -3.12
C LEU A 93 -12.99 6.13 -4.63
N MET A 94 -12.43 5.20 -5.39
CA MET A 94 -12.28 5.32 -6.85
C MET A 94 -13.59 5.21 -7.62
N GLN A 95 -14.59 4.50 -7.08
CA GLN A 95 -15.94 4.46 -7.64
C GLN A 95 -16.80 5.70 -7.33
N LYS A 96 -16.24 6.71 -6.63
CA LYS A 96 -16.97 7.88 -6.12
C LYS A 96 -18.07 7.55 -5.10
N ASP A 97 -18.04 6.34 -4.54
CA ASP A 97 -19.00 5.86 -3.54
C ASP A 97 -18.50 6.27 -2.14
N LEU A 98 -18.47 7.59 -1.90
CA LEU A 98 -17.79 8.22 -0.76
C LEU A 98 -18.31 7.73 0.59
N THR A 99 -19.61 7.43 0.69
CA THR A 99 -20.22 6.93 1.92
C THR A 99 -19.59 5.62 2.38
N LYS A 100 -19.44 4.65 1.47
CA LYS A 100 -18.82 3.34 1.77
C LYS A 100 -17.33 3.49 2.05
N ALA A 101 -16.63 4.33 1.29
CA ALA A 101 -15.21 4.59 1.48
C ALA A 101 -14.93 5.20 2.87
N VAL A 102 -15.69 6.24 3.25
CA VAL A 102 -15.58 6.90 4.56
C VAL A 102 -15.95 5.94 5.69
N THR A 103 -17.01 5.14 5.51
CA THR A 103 -17.43 4.16 6.53
C THR A 103 -16.33 3.14 6.79
N LEU A 104 -15.72 2.56 5.74
CA LEU A 104 -14.62 1.61 5.88
C LEU A 104 -13.36 2.26 6.48
N ALA A 105 -13.03 3.48 6.09
CA ALA A 105 -11.92 4.23 6.67
C ALA A 105 -12.16 4.53 8.16
N LEU A 106 -13.39 4.85 8.55
CA LEU A 106 -13.73 5.11 9.93
C LEU A 106 -13.65 3.83 10.78
N VAL A 107 -14.12 2.71 10.24
CA VAL A 107 -13.96 1.38 10.87
C VAL A 107 -12.48 1.04 11.05
N SER A 108 -11.62 1.27 10.05
CA SER A 108 -10.18 0.99 10.18
C SER A 108 -9.53 1.84 11.27
N VAL A 109 -9.88 3.13 11.37
CA VAL A 109 -9.38 4.04 12.41
C VAL A 109 -9.84 3.59 13.81
N VAL A 110 -11.13 3.27 13.97
CA VAL A 110 -11.66 2.78 15.25
C VAL A 110 -10.99 1.48 15.67
N LEU A 111 -10.81 0.55 14.72
CA LEU A 111 -10.13 -0.73 14.97
C LEU A 111 -8.67 -0.52 15.36
N THR A 112 -7.97 0.42 14.70
CA THR A 112 -6.59 0.81 15.07
C THR A 112 -6.52 1.35 16.48
N TRP A 113 -7.42 2.27 16.80
CA TRP A 113 -7.46 2.92 18.11
C TRP A 113 -7.73 1.89 19.22
N PHE A 114 -8.71 1.01 19.02
CA PHE A 114 -9.03 -0.07 19.97
C PHE A 114 -7.86 -1.05 20.13
N MET A 115 -7.26 -1.51 19.02
CA MET A 115 -6.09 -2.40 19.05
C MET A 115 -4.86 -1.74 19.66
N SER A 116 -4.67 -0.42 19.49
CA SER A 116 -3.56 0.30 20.11
C SER A 116 -3.64 0.38 21.64
N ARG A 117 -4.85 0.28 22.19
CA ARG A 117 -5.10 0.27 23.65
C ARG A 117 -4.79 -1.10 24.26
N LEU A 118 -4.94 -2.17 23.50
CA LEU A 118 -4.54 -3.52 23.90
C LEU A 118 -3.00 -3.56 23.92
N LYS A 119 -2.39 -3.72 25.11
CA LYS A 119 -0.93 -3.87 25.26
C LYS A 119 -0.47 -5.10 24.46
N VAL A 120 -0.08 -4.89 23.20
CA VAL A 120 0.51 -5.95 22.37
C VAL A 120 1.82 -6.38 23.01
N ASN A 121 1.91 -7.67 23.33
CA ASN A 121 3.03 -8.26 24.03
C ASN A 121 4.29 -8.14 23.16
N LYS A 122 5.33 -7.45 23.66
CA LYS A 122 6.56 -7.11 22.91
C LYS A 122 7.31 -8.32 22.33
N ARG A 123 6.95 -9.55 22.71
CA ARG A 123 7.59 -10.78 22.23
C ARG A 123 7.27 -11.12 20.76
N GLU A 124 6.10 -10.73 20.23
CA GLU A 124 5.72 -11.04 18.84
C GLU A 124 6.38 -10.13 17.78
N ALA A 125 6.77 -8.91 18.14
CA ALA A 125 7.42 -7.97 17.21
C ALA A 125 8.83 -8.41 16.76
N LYS A 126 9.38 -9.48 17.35
CA LYS A 126 10.72 -9.99 17.05
C LYS A 126 10.75 -10.99 15.89
N ASP A 127 9.60 -11.53 15.47
CA ASP A 127 9.47 -12.53 14.39
C ASP A 127 8.74 -11.97 13.15
N ASP A 128 9.06 -10.73 12.78
CA ASP A 128 8.52 -10.08 11.59
C ASP A 128 9.34 -10.50 10.35
N ARG A 129 8.91 -11.58 9.67
CA ARG A 129 9.55 -12.10 8.43
C ARG A 129 9.52 -11.13 7.26
N PHE A 130 8.68 -10.11 7.38
CA PHE A 130 8.49 -9.05 6.40
C PHE A 130 9.72 -8.14 6.22
N LYS A 131 10.58 -8.02 7.24
CA LYS A 131 11.85 -7.25 7.19
C LYS A 131 12.83 -7.65 6.07
N GLN A 132 12.56 -8.72 5.35
CA GLN A 132 13.43 -9.20 4.26
C GLN A 132 12.99 -8.71 2.87
N CYS A 133 11.82 -8.07 2.75
CA CYS A 133 11.37 -7.54 1.47
C CYS A 133 12.01 -6.18 1.11
N CYS A 134 12.64 -5.51 2.09
CA CYS A 134 13.41 -4.29 1.98
C CYS A 134 14.57 -4.31 3.01
#